data_AF-A0A9E3KW46-F1
#
_entry.id   AF-A0A9E3KW46-F1
#
_cell.length_a   1.000
_cell.length_b   1.000
_cell.length_c   1.000
_cell.angle_alpha   90.00
_cell.angle_beta   90.00
_cell.angle_gamma   90.00
#
_symmetry.space_group_name_H-M   'P 1'
#
loop_
_entity.id
_entity.type
_entity.pdbx_description
1 polymer ?
#
loop_
_entity_poly.entity_id
_entity_poly.type
_entity_poly.pdbx_seq_one_letter_code
_entity_poly.pdbx_strand_id
1 'polypeptide(L)'
;MAEPTAVNSQITDAETNDNPVDDRGTDAAGGLELLRRLRDNGFESDDEKFAVVLGRPVAEVSAWMSGTEAPDDDIIMKARGIAQERGIEIE
;
A
#
# COMPACT_ATOMS: atom_id res chain seq x y z
N MET A 1 -51.09 -22.12 -0.34
CA MET A 1 -49.62 -22.25 -0.24
C MET A 1 -49.01 -21.19 -1.14
N ALA A 2 -48.48 -20.12 -0.54
CA ALA A 2 -47.48 -19.24 -1.14
C ALA A 2 -46.87 -18.48 0.03
N GLU A 3 -45.63 -18.82 0.36
CA GLU A 3 -44.85 -18.27 1.46
C GLU A 3 -44.39 -16.83 1.13
N PRO A 4 -44.18 -15.98 2.15
CA PRO A 4 -43.72 -14.61 1.98
C PRO A 4 -42.20 -14.56 1.74
N THR A 5 -41.77 -14.04 0.60
CA THR A 5 -40.36 -13.65 0.41
C THR A 5 -40.08 -12.38 1.22
N ALA A 6 -39.53 -12.59 2.41
CA ALA A 6 -38.78 -11.59 3.14
C ALA A 6 -37.48 -11.29 2.39
N VAL A 7 -37.16 -10.02 2.18
CA VAL A 7 -35.80 -9.48 2.18
C VAL A 7 -35.88 -7.96 2.21
N ASN A 8 -35.61 -7.35 3.36
CA ASN A 8 -35.07 -6.00 3.35
C ASN A 8 -33.86 -5.97 4.27
N SER A 9 -32.70 -6.08 3.62
CA SER A 9 -31.37 -6.19 4.18
C SER A 9 -31.08 -5.08 5.17
N GLN A 10 -30.72 -5.49 6.38
CA GLN A 10 -29.92 -4.71 7.29
C GLN A 10 -28.71 -5.54 7.62
N ILE A 11 -27.56 -5.27 6.99
CA ILE A 11 -26.24 -5.33 7.64
C ILE A 11 -25.36 -4.26 6.99
N THR A 12 -25.09 -3.24 7.81
CA THR A 12 -23.89 -2.40 7.81
C THR A 12 -22.68 -3.26 8.13
N ASP A 13 -21.62 -3.22 7.33
CA ASP A 13 -20.28 -3.03 7.88
C ASP A 13 -19.31 -2.56 6.78
N ALA A 14 -18.32 -1.81 7.21
CA ALA A 14 -17.31 -1.18 6.40
C ALA A 14 -16.25 -2.21 5.99
N GLU A 15 -16.61 -3.13 5.09
CA GLU A 15 -15.67 -4.10 4.50
C GLU A 15 -15.30 -3.65 3.09
N THR A 16 -14.51 -2.57 3.00
CA THR A 16 -13.85 -2.21 1.75
C THR A 16 -12.50 -2.90 1.71
N ASN A 17 -12.53 -4.11 1.14
CA ASN A 17 -11.43 -4.91 0.58
C ASN A 17 -10.63 -5.80 1.55
N ASP A 18 -11.26 -6.89 1.98
CA ASP A 18 -10.59 -8.19 1.90
C ASP A 18 -10.25 -8.44 0.43
N ASN A 19 -8.98 -8.28 0.05
CA ASN A 19 -8.49 -8.72 -1.24
C ASN A 19 -7.59 -9.93 -0.97
N PRO A 20 -7.95 -11.12 -1.49
CA PRO A 20 -7.21 -12.34 -1.24
C PRO A 20 -5.82 -12.23 -1.88
N VAL A 21 -4.78 -12.49 -1.09
CA VAL A 21 -3.39 -12.79 -1.48
C VAL A 21 -3.22 -13.16 -2.97
N ASP A 22 -2.71 -12.23 -3.77
CA ASP A 22 -2.35 -12.44 -5.18
C ASP A 22 -0.84 -12.72 -5.31
N ASP A 23 -0.52 -13.92 -5.81
CA ASP A 23 0.83 -14.48 -5.94
C ASP A 23 1.59 -13.96 -7.19
N ARG A 24 1.21 -12.84 -7.83
CA ARG A 24 1.85 -12.39 -9.08
C ARG A 24 2.01 -10.87 -9.20
N GLY A 25 3.17 -10.40 -8.76
CA GLY A 25 3.60 -9.02 -8.94
C GLY A 25 2.90 -8.13 -7.93
N THR A 26 3.66 -7.24 -7.28
CA THR A 26 3.01 -6.36 -6.32
C THR A 26 2.15 -5.40 -7.12
N ASP A 27 0.83 -5.60 -7.14
CA ASP A 27 -0.11 -4.66 -7.72
C ASP A 27 0.31 -3.26 -7.28
N ALA A 28 0.51 -2.34 -8.23
CA ALA A 28 1.07 -1.02 -7.96
C ALA A 28 0.36 -0.29 -6.79
N ALA A 29 -0.92 -0.61 -6.56
CA ALA A 29 -1.69 -0.18 -5.40
C ALA A 29 -1.14 -0.70 -4.05
N GLY A 30 -0.86 -2.00 -3.93
CA GLY A 30 -0.25 -2.60 -2.73
C GLY A 30 1.19 -2.14 -2.52
N GLY A 31 1.92 -1.89 -3.60
CA GLY A 31 3.28 -1.34 -3.53
C GLY A 31 3.30 0.09 -2.99
N LEU A 32 2.37 0.92 -3.44
CA LEU A 32 2.26 2.31 -3.00
C LEU A 32 1.85 2.41 -1.52
N GLU A 33 0.96 1.52 -1.06
CA GLU A 33 0.63 1.41 0.36
C GLU A 33 1.84 0.95 1.20
N LEU A 34 2.62 0.00 0.71
CA LEU A 34 3.87 -0.41 1.34
C LEU A 34 4.86 0.75 1.46
N LEU A 35 5.04 1.54 0.40
CA LEU A 35 5.92 2.72 0.42
C LEU A 35 5.46 3.75 1.44
N ARG A 36 4.15 4.01 1.53
CA ARG A 36 3.57 4.96 2.50
C ARG A 36 3.84 4.50 3.93
N ARG A 37 3.58 3.23 4.24
CA ARG A 37 3.82 2.66 5.58
C ARG A 37 5.30 2.64 5.93
N LEU A 38 6.18 2.30 4.98
CA LEU A 38 7.63 2.36 5.18
C LEU A 38 8.09 3.78 5.47
N ARG A 39 7.63 4.76 4.69
CA ARG A 39 7.96 6.17 4.90
C ARG A 39 7.51 6.63 6.29
N ASP A 40 6.28 6.33 6.66
CA ASP A 40 5.72 6.77 7.95
C ASP A 40 6.45 6.13 9.14
N ASN A 41 6.59 4.79 9.14
CA ASN A 41 7.18 4.05 10.25
C ASN A 41 8.71 4.07 10.26
N GLY A 42 9.35 4.11 9.09
CA GLY A 42 10.79 4.00 8.94
C GLY A 42 11.53 5.31 8.77
N PHE A 43 10.82 6.35 8.37
CA PHE A 43 11.40 7.63 7.98
C PHE A 43 10.69 8.81 8.63
N GLU A 44 9.81 8.60 9.62
CA GLU A 44 9.08 9.69 10.29
C GLU A 44 8.24 10.51 9.30
N SER A 45 7.75 9.88 8.23
CA SER A 45 7.08 10.53 7.11
C SER A 45 7.95 11.56 6.35
N ASP A 46 9.27 11.45 6.44
CA ASP A 46 10.25 12.31 5.77
C ASP A 46 10.53 11.81 4.33
N ASP A 47 9.92 12.48 3.35
CA ASP A 47 10.07 12.13 1.94
C ASP A 47 11.51 12.33 1.43
N GLU A 48 12.30 13.23 2.04
CA GLU A 48 13.70 13.47 1.64
C GLU A 48 14.60 12.31 2.07
N LYS A 49 14.49 11.85 3.32
CA LYS A 49 15.23 10.66 3.79
C LYS A 49 14.80 9.42 3.03
N PHE A 50 13.50 9.30 2.72
CA PHE A 50 12.96 8.18 1.97
C PHE A 50 13.50 8.14 0.53
N ALA A 51 13.51 9.30 -0.14
CA ALA A 51 14.12 9.50 -1.45
C ALA A 51 15.60 9.12 -1.47
N VAL A 52 16.37 9.55 -0.46
CA VAL A 52 17.80 9.22 -0.32
C VAL A 52 18.04 7.72 -0.23
N VAL A 53 17.25 7.00 0.57
CA VAL A 53 17.43 5.55 0.75
C VAL A 53 16.96 4.76 -0.48
N LEU A 54 15.90 5.20 -1.14
CA LEU A 54 15.50 4.63 -2.43
C LEU A 54 16.50 4.93 -3.55
N GLY A 55 17.28 6.00 -3.41
CA GLY A 55 18.19 6.50 -4.45
C GLY A 55 17.43 7.15 -5.59
N ARG A 56 16.32 7.81 -5.27
CA ARG A 56 15.39 8.45 -6.21
C ARG A 56 15.16 9.90 -5.81
N PRO A 57 14.86 10.80 -6.76
CA PRO A 57 14.53 12.17 -6.42
C PRO A 57 13.22 12.25 -5.64
N VAL A 58 13.14 13.20 -4.70
CA VAL A 58 11.92 13.46 -3.91
C VAL A 58 10.71 13.80 -4.78
N ALA A 59 10.92 14.35 -5.98
CA ALA A 59 9.85 14.62 -6.93
C ALA A 59 9.14 13.34 -7.40
N GLU A 60 9.89 12.26 -7.69
CA GLU A 60 9.31 10.96 -8.05
C GLU A 60 8.61 10.34 -6.84
N VAL A 61 9.24 10.39 -5.67
CA VAL A 61 8.61 9.91 -4.42
C VAL A 61 7.29 10.65 -4.18
N SER A 62 7.26 11.96 -4.33
CA SER A 62 6.07 12.78 -4.17
C SER A 62 4.99 12.45 -5.21
N ALA A 63 5.37 12.13 -6.45
CA ALA A 63 4.46 11.68 -7.49
C ALA A 63 3.82 10.32 -7.15
N TRP A 64 4.60 9.38 -6.61
CA TRP A 64 4.08 8.11 -6.09
C TRP A 64 3.17 8.32 -4.88
N MET A 65 3.58 9.15 -3.93
CA MET A 65 2.77 9.45 -2.73
C MET A 65 1.44 10.11 -3.10
N SER A 66 1.43 10.96 -4.13
CA SER A 66 0.24 11.63 -4.66
C SER A 66 -0.63 10.71 -5.53
N GLY A 67 -0.15 9.52 -5.90
CA GLY A 67 -0.82 8.62 -6.84
C GLY A 67 -0.83 9.13 -8.29
N THR A 68 0.00 10.13 -8.60
CA THR A 68 0.18 10.66 -9.96
C THR A 68 0.97 9.68 -10.82
N GLU A 69 1.92 8.98 -10.21
CA GLU A 69 2.76 7.98 -10.85
C GLU A 69 2.72 6.68 -10.04
N ALA A 70 2.82 5.54 -10.73
CA ALA A 70 2.96 4.25 -10.07
C ALA A 70 4.45 4.02 -9.75
N PRO A 71 4.80 3.57 -8.54
CA PRO A 71 6.15 3.13 -8.25
C PRO A 71 6.50 1.89 -9.07
N ASP A 72 7.74 1.80 -9.55
CA ASP A 72 8.22 0.60 -10.21
C ASP A 72 8.34 -0.58 -9.24
N ASP A 73 8.19 -1.80 -9.77
CA ASP A 73 8.32 -3.04 -8.99
C ASP A 73 9.69 -3.15 -8.27
N ASP A 74 10.76 -2.64 -8.90
CA ASP A 74 12.10 -2.55 -8.28
C ASP A 74 12.13 -1.63 -7.06
N ILE A 75 11.37 -0.54 -7.08
CA ILE A 75 11.25 0.39 -5.95
C ILE A 75 10.48 -0.26 -4.82
N ILE A 76 9.42 -1.01 -5.14
CA ILE A 76 8.67 -1.79 -4.16
C ILE A 76 9.54 -2.87 -3.52
N MET A 77 10.29 -3.64 -4.31
CA MET A 77 11.22 -4.65 -3.81
C MET A 77 12.30 -4.03 -2.93
N LYS A 78 12.88 -2.90 -3.34
CA LYS A 78 13.90 -2.20 -2.55
C LYS A 78 13.32 -1.68 -1.23
N ALA A 79 12.15 -1.03 -1.28
CA ALA A 79 11.43 -0.56 -0.10
C ALA A 79 11.16 -1.71 0.87
N ARG A 80 10.66 -2.84 0.38
CA ARG A 80 10.43 -4.03 1.20
C ARG A 80 11.73 -4.54 1.85
N GLY A 81 12.85 -4.53 1.11
CA GLY A 81 14.17 -4.85 1.66
C GLY A 81 14.56 -3.91 2.80
N ILE A 82 14.46 -2.59 2.60
CA ILE A 82 14.76 -1.57 3.60
C ILE A 82 13.88 -1.73 4.85
N ALA A 83 12.59 -2.01 4.66
CA ALA A 83 11.65 -2.27 5.73
C ALA A 83 12.11 -3.45 6.60
N GLN A 84 12.46 -4.55 5.95
CA GLN A 84 12.94 -5.76 6.62
C GLN A 84 14.29 -5.51 7.32
N GLU A 85 15.21 -4.79 6.69
CA GLU A 85 16.51 -4.41 7.29
C GLU A 85 16.35 -3.50 8.52
N ARG A 86 15.33 -2.63 8.52
CA ARG A 86 15.03 -1.74 9.64
C ARG A 86 14.10 -2.36 10.70
N GLY A 87 13.58 -3.56 10.47
CA GLY A 87 12.63 -4.22 11.38
C GLY A 87 11.26 -3.54 11.40
N ILE A 88 10.85 -2.94 10.28
CA ILE A 88 9.56 -2.29 10.12
C ILE A 88 8.62 -3.32 9.49
N GLU A 89 7.60 -3.75 10.23
CA GLU A 89 6.56 -4.62 9.70
C GLU A 89 5.60 -3.83 8.82
N ILE A 90 5.45 -4.29 7.57
CA ILE A 90 4.58 -3.67 6.58
C ILE A 90 3.70 -4.78 6.00
N GLU A 91 2.59 -5.04 6.69
CA GLU A 91 1.54 -6.00 6.31
C GLU A 91 0.27 -5.26 5.93
#